data_AF-A0A388P5B9-F1
#
_entry.id   AF-A0A388P5B9-F1
#
_cell.length_a   1.000
_cell.length_b   1.000
_cell.length_c   1.000
_cell.angle_alpha   90.00
_cell.angle_beta   90.00
_cell.angle_gamma   90.00
#
_symmetry.space_group_name_H-M   'P 1'
#
loop_
_entity.id
_entity.type
_entity.pdbx_description
1 polymer ?
#
loop_
_entity_poly.entity_id
_entity_poly.type
_entity_poly.pdbx_seq_one_letter_code
_entity_poly.pdbx_strand_id
1 'polypeptide(L)'
;MEVFLHLLPLLGSLAFTGLLIHAIFWGMTFTIDEAFVRVRVYGWTARQVALSDIEWAAQDWCFWNEHYTNTVNPKQMILLRRRTGVFKNFLISPPLPPEFLKELAARGVTVR
;
A
#
# COMPACT_ATOMS: atom_id res chain seq x y z
N MET A 1 13.11 -24.33 33.14
CA MET A 1 11.78 -23.80 32.78
C MET A 1 11.71 -22.28 32.91
N GLU A 2 12.37 -21.67 33.90
CA GLU A 2 12.42 -20.20 34.09
C GLU A 2 13.06 -19.43 32.92
N VAL A 3 14.15 -19.94 32.34
CA VAL A 3 14.81 -19.31 31.17
C VAL A 3 13.85 -19.14 29.98
N PHE A 4 12.93 -20.09 29.76
CA PHE A 4 11.96 -20.02 28.68
C PHE A 4 10.94 -18.89 28.87
N LEU A 5 10.54 -18.62 30.12
CA LEU A 5 9.62 -17.52 30.44
C LEU A 5 10.25 -16.15 30.16
N HIS A 6 11.56 -16.01 30.38
CA HIS A 6 12.30 -14.79 30.04
C HIS A 6 12.49 -14.58 28.53
N LEU A 7 12.40 -15.65 27.74
CA LEU A 7 12.47 -15.59 26.28
C LEU A 7 11.11 -15.32 25.61
N LEU A 8 9.99 -15.44 26.32
CA LEU A 8 8.65 -15.20 25.77
C LEU A 8 8.49 -13.82 25.11
N PRO A 9 8.97 -12.70 25.70
CA PRO A 9 8.88 -11.40 25.05
C PRO A 9 9.65 -11.34 23.73
N LEU A 10 10.83 -11.97 23.69
CA LEU A 10 11.65 -12.05 22.47
C LEU A 10 10.96 -12.90 21.41
N LEU A 11 10.51 -14.11 21.77
CA LEU A 11 9.81 -15.01 20.85
C LEU A 11 8.52 -14.39 20.32
N GLY A 12 7.74 -13.73 21.20
CA GLY A 12 6.54 -12.99 20.81
C GLY A 12 6.84 -11.85 19.85
N SER A 13 7.91 -11.08 20.10
CA SER A 13 8.33 -9.99 19.21
C SER A 13 8.77 -10.50 17.84
N LEU A 14 9.52 -11.61 17.79
CA LEU A 14 9.95 -12.24 16.54
C LEU A 14 8.76 -12.80 15.75
N ALA A 15 7.85 -13.51 16.42
CA ALA A 15 6.64 -14.02 15.79
C ALA A 15 5.76 -12.90 15.24
N PHE A 16 5.53 -11.86 16.03
CA PHE A 16 4.77 -10.69 15.59
C PHE A 16 5.41 -9.98 14.40
N THR A 17 6.73 -9.78 14.43
CA THR A 17 7.47 -9.17 13.31
C THR A 17 7.39 -10.03 12.06
N GLY A 18 7.56 -11.35 12.18
CA GLY A 18 7.43 -12.29 11.08
C GLY A 18 6.03 -12.25 10.46
N LEU A 19 4.98 -12.23 11.30
CA LEU A 19 3.60 -12.09 10.83
C LEU A 19 3.36 -10.75 10.12
N LEU A 20 3.92 -9.65 10.62
CA LEU A 20 3.79 -8.33 9.99
C LEU A 20 4.47 -8.30 8.61
N ILE A 21 5.69 -8.81 8.51
CA ILE A 21 6.41 -8.94 7.24
C ILE A 21 5.58 -9.78 6.27
N HIS A 22 5.12 -10.95 6.70
CA HIS A 22 4.31 -11.81 5.86
C HIS A 22 2.99 -11.12 5.42
N ALA A 23 2.32 -10.41 6.33
CA ALA A 23 1.10 -9.67 6.01
C ALA A 23 1.34 -8.57 4.96
N ILE A 24 2.48 -7.89 5.03
CA ILE A 24 2.86 -6.85 4.05
C ILE A 24 3.20 -7.47 2.70
N PHE A 25 4.13 -8.43 2.65
CA PHE A 25 4.65 -8.94 1.38
C PHE A 25 3.71 -9.92 0.67
N TRP A 26 2.93 -10.69 1.43
CA TRP A 26 2.01 -11.70 0.87
C TRP A 26 0.54 -11.33 1.00
N GLY A 27 0.16 -10.71 2.12
CA GLY A 27 -1.24 -10.41 2.42
C GLY A 27 -1.76 -9.12 1.78
N MET A 28 -0.87 -8.21 1.39
CA MET A 28 -1.26 -6.89 0.88
C MET A 28 -1.66 -6.95 -0.59
N THR A 29 -2.85 -6.45 -0.91
CA THR A 29 -3.38 -6.33 -2.26
C THR A 29 -3.94 -4.94 -2.52
N PHE A 30 -4.00 -4.57 -3.79
CA PHE A 30 -4.42 -3.24 -4.24
C PHE A 30 -5.58 -3.40 -5.23
N THR A 31 -6.70 -2.76 -4.96
CA THR A 31 -7.89 -2.82 -5.84
C THR A 31 -8.42 -1.44 -6.14
N ILE A 32 -9.07 -1.31 -7.29
CA ILE A 32 -9.83 -0.12 -7.66
C ILE A 32 -11.30 -0.54 -7.72
N ASP A 33 -12.11 0.07 -6.85
CA ASP A 33 -13.55 -0.16 -6.83
C ASP A 33 -14.25 1.04 -7.50
N GLU A 34 -15.58 1.17 -7.37
CA GLU A 34 -16.35 2.23 -8.05
C GLU A 34 -15.92 3.66 -7.69
N ALA A 35 -15.54 3.89 -6.43
CA ALA A 35 -15.24 5.23 -5.91
C ALA A 35 -13.88 5.33 -5.21
N PHE A 36 -13.16 4.21 -5.04
CA PHE A 36 -11.95 4.18 -4.19
C PHE A 36 -10.84 3.32 -4.77
N VAL A 37 -9.60 3.76 -4.57
CA VAL A 37 -8.43 2.89 -4.52
C VAL A 37 -8.33 2.33 -3.11
N ARG A 38 -8.22 1.01 -2.98
CA ARG A 38 -8.12 0.32 -1.69
C ARG A 38 -6.80 -0.42 -1.55
N VAL A 39 -6.22 -0.31 -0.37
CA VAL A 39 -5.17 -1.20 0.12
C VAL A 39 -5.83 -2.18 1.08
N ARG A 40 -5.70 -3.47 0.76
CA ARG A 40 -6.27 -4.55 1.56
C ARG A 40 -5.15 -5.41 2.13
N VAL A 41 -5.32 -5.93 3.33
CA VAL A 41 -4.41 -6.91 3.95
C VAL A 41 -5.26 -8.11 4.35
N TYR A 42 -5.00 -9.27 3.72
CA TYR A 42 -5.84 -10.47 3.85
C TYR A 42 -7.34 -10.21 3.64
N GLY A 43 -7.67 -9.36 2.65
CA GLY A 43 -9.05 -9.00 2.31
C GLY A 43 -9.65 -7.87 3.15
N TRP A 44 -9.08 -7.53 4.30
CA TRP A 44 -9.52 -6.39 5.11
C TRP A 44 -9.01 -5.08 4.55
N THR A 45 -9.88 -4.07 4.43
CA THR A 45 -9.46 -2.74 3.95
C THR A 45 -8.63 -2.06 5.04
N ALA A 46 -7.32 -1.95 4.81
CA ALA A 46 -6.40 -1.22 5.68
C ALA A 46 -6.44 0.29 5.39
N ARG A 47 -6.58 0.66 4.11
CA ARG A 47 -6.63 2.05 3.67
C ARG A 47 -7.46 2.20 2.40
N GLN A 48 -8.12 3.35 2.24
CA GLN A 48 -8.83 3.71 1.03
C GLN A 48 -8.58 5.18 0.68
N VAL A 49 -8.49 5.47 -0.62
CA VAL A 49 -8.35 6.81 -1.19
C VAL A 49 -9.46 7.01 -2.21
N ALA A 50 -10.26 8.05 -2.06
CA ALA A 50 -11.36 8.33 -2.98
C ALA A 50 -10.81 8.72 -4.36
N LEU A 51 -11.37 8.19 -5.44
CA LEU A 51 -10.96 8.50 -6.81
C LEU A 51 -11.11 10.00 -7.11
N SER A 52 -12.16 10.64 -6.59
CA SER A 52 -12.38 12.09 -6.71
C SER A 52 -11.32 12.94 -6.00
N ASP A 53 -10.68 12.40 -4.96
CA ASP A 53 -9.58 13.06 -4.25
C ASP A 53 -8.24 12.89 -4.99
N ILE A 54 -8.15 12.03 -6.02
CA ILE A 54 -6.93 11.86 -6.80
C ILE A 54 -6.83 12.99 -7.84
N GLU A 55 -5.74 13.73 -7.77
CA GLU A 55 -5.38 14.78 -8.72
C GLU A 55 -4.73 14.18 -9.97
N TRP A 56 -3.75 13.30 -9.79
CA TRP A 56 -3.09 12.55 -10.84
C TRP A 56 -2.42 11.29 -10.28
N ALA A 57 -2.12 10.35 -11.16
CA ALA A 57 -1.36 9.14 -10.86
C ALA A 57 -0.17 9.02 -11.82
N ALA A 58 0.95 8.50 -11.34
CA ALA A 58 2.14 8.26 -12.16
C ALA A 58 2.92 7.05 -11.63
N GLN A 59 3.69 6.40 -12.50
CA GLN A 59 4.68 5.43 -12.08
C GLN A 59 5.93 6.16 -11.58
N ASP A 60 5.86 6.64 -10.34
CA ASP A 60 6.86 7.52 -9.73
C ASP A 60 6.98 7.27 -8.22
N TRP A 61 7.90 7.97 -7.57
CA TRP A 61 8.13 7.92 -6.13
C TRP A 61 8.34 9.32 -5.55
N CYS A 62 7.94 9.53 -4.30
CA CYS A 62 8.19 10.76 -3.57
C CYS A 62 8.62 10.46 -2.13
N PHE A 63 9.63 11.15 -1.61
CA PHE A 63 10.12 10.91 -0.23
C PHE A 63 9.05 11.14 0.84
N TRP A 64 8.29 12.25 0.76
CA TRP A 64 7.22 12.56 1.72
C TRP A 64 5.90 12.01 1.21
N ASN A 65 5.56 10.80 1.63
CA ASN A 65 4.37 10.07 1.20
C ASN A 65 3.77 9.24 2.33
N GLU A 66 2.47 8.99 2.22
CA GLU A 66 1.80 7.90 2.91
C GLU A 66 2.11 6.60 2.14
N HIS A 67 2.81 5.67 2.81
CA HIS A 67 3.49 4.56 2.16
C HIS A 67 2.80 3.21 2.41
N TYR A 68 2.32 2.58 1.33
CA TYR A 68 1.70 1.26 1.35
C TYR A 68 2.26 0.40 0.21
N THR A 69 3.50 -0.06 0.35
CA THR A 69 4.13 -0.94 -0.64
C THR A 69 4.43 -2.31 -0.05
N ASN A 70 4.36 -3.33 -0.90
CA ASN A 70 4.73 -4.72 -0.61
C ASN A 70 5.94 -5.18 -1.43
N THR A 71 6.67 -4.23 -2.02
CA THR A 71 7.85 -4.50 -2.85
C THR A 71 8.88 -3.40 -2.65
N VAL A 72 10.14 -3.77 -2.82
CA VAL A 72 11.28 -2.84 -2.84
C VAL A 72 11.64 -2.41 -4.27
N ASN A 73 10.97 -2.96 -5.28
CA ASN A 73 11.23 -2.63 -6.67
C ASN A 73 10.60 -1.28 -7.04
N PRO A 74 11.39 -0.23 -7.35
CA PRO A 74 10.85 1.08 -7.69
C PRO A 74 10.00 1.05 -8.97
N LYS A 75 10.25 0.11 -9.89
CA LYS A 75 9.43 -0.05 -11.10
C LYS A 75 8.03 -0.56 -10.80
N GLN A 76 7.77 -1.11 -9.61
CA GLN A 76 6.45 -1.55 -9.21
C GLN A 76 5.66 -0.48 -8.45
N MET A 77 6.24 0.69 -8.21
CA MET A 77 5.61 1.75 -7.43
C MET A 77 4.75 2.64 -8.31
N ILE A 78 3.59 3.02 -7.76
CA ILE A 78 2.71 4.05 -8.29
C ILE A 78 2.52 5.10 -7.21
N LEU A 79 2.71 6.35 -7.62
CA LEU A 79 2.41 7.53 -6.84
C LEU A 79 1.04 8.06 -7.22
N LEU A 80 0.13 8.10 -6.25
CA LEU A 80 -1.15 8.80 -6.35
C LEU A 80 -1.02 10.14 -5.65
N ARG A 81 -1.20 11.24 -6.40
CA ARG A 81 -1.30 12.57 -5.83
C ARG A 81 -2.75 12.85 -5.43
N ARG A 82 -2.94 13.19 -4.17
CA ARG A 82 -4.22 13.58 -3.57
C ARG A 82 -4.37 15.10 -3.53
N ARG A 83 -5.59 15.57 -3.71
CA ARG A 83 -5.99 16.98 -3.62
C ARG A 83 -5.96 17.44 -2.16
N THR A 84 -6.40 16.58 -1.24
CA THR A 84 -6.56 16.87 0.18
C THR A 84 -5.65 16.03 1.09
N GLY A 85 -5.56 16.43 2.37
CA GLY A 85 -4.80 15.72 3.41
C GLY A 85 -3.39 16.25 3.66
N VAL A 86 -2.81 15.85 4.81
CA VAL A 86 -1.45 16.20 5.23
C VAL A 86 -0.41 15.49 4.34
N PHE A 87 -0.62 14.19 4.10
CA PHE A 87 0.13 13.42 3.12
C PHE A 87 -0.63 13.41 1.80
N LYS A 88 -0.26 14.34 0.92
CA LYS A 88 -0.84 14.43 -0.43
C LYS A 88 -0.30 13.38 -1.37
N ASN A 89 0.84 12.77 -1.07
CA ASN A 89 1.43 11.72 -1.88
C ASN A 89 1.09 10.38 -1.24
N PHE A 90 0.49 9.48 -2.01
CA PHE A 90 0.11 8.16 -1.56
C PHE A 90 0.78 7.13 -2.47
N LEU A 91 1.69 6.34 -1.91
CA LEU A 91 2.51 5.41 -2.67
C LEU A 91 2.02 3.99 -2.47
N ILE A 92 1.77 3.30 -3.58
CA ILE A 92 1.32 1.91 -3.63
C ILE A 92 2.15 1.08 -4.59
N SER A 93 2.08 -0.24 -4.48
CA SER A 93 2.79 -1.13 -5.39
C SER A 93 1.95 -2.28 -5.92
N PRO A 94 0.94 -1.99 -6.78
CA PRO A 94 0.17 -3.05 -7.42
C PRO A 94 1.08 -3.96 -8.26
N PRO A 95 0.76 -5.26 -8.38
CA PRO A 95 1.61 -6.24 -9.05
C PRO A 95 1.87 -5.92 -10.52
N LEU A 96 0.89 -5.29 -11.20
CA LEU A 96 0.96 -4.87 -12.60
C LEU A 96 0.69 -3.36 -12.70
N PRO A 97 1.71 -2.50 -12.48
CA PRO A 97 1.53 -1.05 -12.46
C PRO A 97 0.92 -0.47 -13.76
N PRO A 98 1.34 -0.90 -14.97
CA PRO A 98 0.77 -0.36 -16.20
C PRO A 98 -0.72 -0.65 -16.36
N GLU A 99 -1.18 -1.84 -15.93
CA GLU A 99 -2.60 -2.20 -15.99
C GLU A 99 -3.40 -1.41 -14.95
N PHE A 100 -2.85 -1.25 -13.75
CA PHE A 100 -3.47 -0.46 -12.69
C PHE A 100 -3.62 1.01 -13.08
N LEU A 101 -2.61 1.61 -13.72
CA LEU A 101 -2.69 2.96 -14.25
C LEU A 101 -3.74 3.08 -15.37
N LYS A 102 -3.82 2.09 -16.27
CA LYS A 102 -4.87 2.05 -17.30
C LYS A 102 -6.27 2.00 -16.68
N GLU A 103 -6.45 1.22 -15.62
CA GLU A 103 -7.72 1.15 -14.90
C GLU A 103 -8.05 2.49 -14.22
N LEU A 104 -7.08 3.14 -13.57
CA LEU A 104 -7.26 4.49 -13.02
C LEU A 104 -7.68 5.51 -14.10
N ALA A 105 -7.01 5.47 -15.25
CA ALA A 105 -7.35 6.33 -16.39
C ALA A 105 -8.78 6.08 -16.89
N ALA A 106 -9.19 4.81 -16.98
CA ALA A 106 -10.56 4.43 -17.35
C ALA A 106 -11.61 4.92 -16.34
N ARG A 107 -11.23 5.13 -15.08
CA ARG A 107 -12.07 5.73 -14.02
C ARG A 107 -12.01 7.27 -13.97
N GLY A 108 -11.34 7.91 -14.94
CA GLY A 108 -11.26 9.36 -15.06
C GLY A 108 -10.12 10.03 -14.29
N VAL A 109 -9.17 9.26 -13.74
CA VAL A 109 -7.98 9.80 -13.09
C VAL A 109 -6.94 10.17 -14.16
N THR A 110 -6.36 11.37 -14.08
CA THR A 110 -5.28 11.76 -14.98
C THR A 110 -4.01 10.95 -14.69
N VAL A 111 -3.47 10.27 -15.71
CA VAL A 111 -2.21 9.52 -15.61
C VAL A 111 -1.09 10.29 -16.33
N ARG A 112 0.10 10.36 -15.71
CA ARG A 112 1.30 11.00 -16.25
C ARG A 112 2.41 10.00 -16.51
#